data_AF-A0A914XVG7-F1
#
_entry.id   AF-A0A914XVG7-F1
#
_cell.length_a   1.000
_cell.length_b   1.000
_cell.length_c   1.000
_cell.angle_alpha   90.00
_cell.angle_beta   90.00
_cell.angle_gamma   90.00
#
_symmetry.space_group_name_H-M   'P 1'
#
loop_
_entity.id
_entity.type
_entity.pdbx_description
1 polymer ?
#
loop_
_entity_poly.entity_id
_entity_poly.type
_entity_poly.pdbx_seq_one_letter_code
_entity_poly.pdbx_strand_id
1 'polypeptide(L)'
;MIPWVLCCYKQSESLCQLYEEKRPSDPTTNYTAPRPAAASGDPHITTFDLLGYTFNGAGEFWMLRNSSVQPVLLQARMEKYSDGGVEKLATIFTAFVMKDQSSPTIQV
;
A
#
# COMPACT_ATOMS: atom_id res chain seq x y z
N MET A 1 -7.82 -3.51 -20.44
CA MET A 1 -8.97 -4.37 -20.82
C MET A 1 -9.45 -4.13 -22.26
N ILE A 2 -9.64 -2.88 -22.72
CA ILE A 2 -10.13 -2.55 -24.08
C ILE A 2 -9.35 -3.25 -25.24
N PRO A 3 -8.01 -3.32 -25.22
CA PRO A 3 -7.26 -3.91 -26.33
C PRO A 3 -7.54 -5.41 -26.56
N TRP A 4 -7.73 -6.20 -25.49
CA TRP A 4 -8.04 -7.63 -25.61
C TRP A 4 -9.43 -7.84 -26.22
N VAL A 5 -10.42 -7.04 -25.80
CA VAL A 5 -11.80 -7.15 -26.31
C VAL A 5 -11.85 -6.86 -27.82
N LEU A 6 -11.14 -5.83 -28.27
CA LEU A 6 -11.17 -5.42 -29.67
C LEU A 6 -10.35 -6.33 -30.60
N CYS A 7 -9.32 -7.02 -30.11
CA CYS A 7 -8.43 -7.82 -30.96
C CYS A 7 -8.65 -9.33 -30.83
N CYS A 8 -9.01 -9.83 -29.63
CA CYS A 8 -9.23 -11.25 -29.38
C CYS A 8 -10.72 -11.61 -29.32
N TYR A 9 -11.51 -10.90 -28.52
CA TYR A 9 -12.89 -11.32 -28.23
C TYR A 9 -13.86 -11.04 -29.39
N LYS A 10 -13.70 -9.92 -30.09
CA LYS A 10 -14.63 -9.48 -31.15
C LYS A 10 -14.18 -9.78 -32.58
N GLN A 11 -12.98 -10.30 -32.77
CA GLN A 11 -12.33 -10.42 -34.09
C GLN A 11 -11.84 -11.84 -34.37
N SER A 12 -10.95 -12.00 -35.36
CA SER A 12 -10.41 -13.28 -35.82
C SER A 12 -9.29 -13.83 -34.93
N GLU A 13 -9.10 -15.15 -35.02
CA GLU A 13 -8.01 -15.89 -34.35
C GLU A 13 -6.63 -15.32 -34.68
N SER A 14 -6.41 -14.85 -35.92
CA SER A 14 -5.17 -14.19 -36.34
C SER A 14 -4.87 -12.88 -35.60
N LEU A 15 -5.90 -12.08 -35.30
CA LEU A 15 -5.75 -10.86 -34.52
C LEU A 15 -5.59 -11.16 -33.03
N CYS A 16 -6.12 -12.30 -32.56
CA CYS A 16 -5.88 -12.74 -31.21
C CYS A 16 -4.44 -13.25 -30.99
N GLN A 17 -3.91 -14.05 -31.92
CA GLN A 17 -2.51 -14.47 -31.90
C GLN A 17 -1.57 -13.27 -31.94
N LEU A 18 -1.84 -12.28 -32.79
CA LEU A 18 -1.06 -11.04 -32.83
C LEU A 18 -1.17 -10.25 -31.50
N TYR A 19 -2.34 -10.24 -30.88
CA TYR A 19 -2.52 -9.61 -29.56
C TYR A 19 -1.64 -10.28 -28.50
N GLU A 20 -1.65 -11.61 -28.43
CA GLU A 20 -0.86 -12.40 -27.49
C GLU A 20 0.65 -12.24 -27.75
N GLU A 21 1.07 -12.20 -29.01
CA GLU A 21 2.47 -11.96 -29.41
C GLU A 21 2.95 -10.55 -28.99
N LYS A 22 2.12 -9.53 -29.18
CA LYS A 22 2.48 -8.13 -28.85
C LYS A 22 2.24 -7.77 -27.38
N ARG A 23 1.44 -8.56 -26.65
CA ARG A 23 1.14 -8.39 -25.23
C ARG A 23 1.20 -9.73 -24.51
N PRO A 24 2.39 -10.35 -24.45
CA PRO A 24 2.55 -11.61 -23.75
C PRO A 24 2.14 -11.41 -22.29
N SER A 25 1.25 -12.27 -21.82
CA SER A 25 0.95 -12.35 -20.39
C SER A 25 2.23 -12.76 -19.66
N ASP A 26 2.51 -12.11 -18.54
CA ASP A 26 3.57 -12.57 -17.64
C ASP A 26 3.23 -14.02 -17.22
N PRO A 27 4.15 -15.00 -17.39
CA PRO A 27 3.89 -16.39 -17.05
C PRO A 27 3.66 -16.62 -15.55
N THR A 28 3.81 -15.61 -14.69
CA THR A 28 3.68 -15.62 -13.22
C THR A 28 4.59 -16.60 -12.50
N THR A 29 5.43 -17.33 -13.22
CA THR A 29 6.33 -18.37 -12.71
C THR A 29 7.31 -17.83 -11.68
N ASN A 30 7.66 -16.54 -11.77
CA ASN A 30 8.53 -15.83 -10.82
C ASN A 30 7.78 -14.79 -9.99
N TYR A 31 6.44 -14.74 -10.06
CA TYR A 31 5.67 -13.78 -9.31
C TYR A 31 5.63 -14.17 -7.83
N THR A 32 6.27 -13.35 -6.99
CA THR A 32 6.09 -13.41 -5.54
C THR A 32 5.07 -12.34 -5.15
N ALA A 33 3.91 -12.78 -4.67
CA ALA A 33 2.88 -11.85 -4.21
C ALA A 33 3.43 -10.93 -3.10
N PRO A 34 3.19 -9.61 -3.17
CA PRO A 34 3.56 -8.73 -2.07
C PRO A 34 2.75 -9.09 -0.83
N ARG A 35 3.36 -8.96 0.34
CA ARG A 35 2.64 -9.05 1.62
C ARG A 35 2.14 -7.65 1.96
N PRO A 36 0.84 -7.36 1.92
CA PRO A 36 0.35 -6.04 2.28
C PRO A 36 0.41 -5.85 3.80
N ALA A 37 0.70 -4.62 4.21
CA ALA A 37 0.45 -4.12 5.56
C ALA A 37 -0.53 -2.95 5.44
N ALA A 38 -1.37 -2.76 6.45
CA ALA A 38 -2.40 -1.72 6.44
C ALA A 38 -2.56 -1.10 7.83
N ALA A 39 -2.99 0.15 7.87
CA ALA A 39 -3.43 0.79 9.10
C ALA A 39 -4.69 1.62 8.83
N SER A 40 -5.63 1.63 9.76
CA SER A 40 -6.90 2.35 9.60
C SER A 40 -7.49 2.79 10.94
N GLY A 41 -8.22 3.90 10.92
CA GLY A 41 -9.00 4.38 12.07
C GLY A 41 -8.14 4.73 13.29
N ASP A 42 -8.63 4.35 14.47
CA ASP A 42 -7.94 4.41 15.75
C ASP A 42 -7.02 3.19 15.91
N PRO A 43 -5.68 3.34 15.97
CA PRO A 43 -4.79 2.62 15.07
C PRO A 43 -4.97 1.09 15.10
N HIS A 44 -5.78 0.59 14.16
CA HIS A 44 -5.86 -0.83 13.83
C HIS A 44 -4.80 -1.08 12.75
N ILE A 45 -3.79 -1.86 13.10
CA ILE A 45 -2.60 -2.09 12.28
C ILE A 45 -2.55 -3.57 11.94
N THR A 46 -2.43 -3.88 10.66
CA THR A 46 -2.08 -5.21 10.16
C THR A 46 -0.66 -5.18 9.62
N THR A 47 0.25 -5.95 10.23
CA THR A 47 1.67 -6.01 9.86
C THR A 47 1.93 -6.92 8.65
N PHE A 48 3.15 -6.91 8.11
CA PHE A 48 3.56 -7.67 6.92
C PHE A 48 3.50 -9.20 7.08
N ASP A 49 3.46 -9.69 8.31
CA ASP A 49 3.22 -11.09 8.68
C ASP A 49 1.74 -11.39 8.98
N LEU A 50 0.84 -10.46 8.61
CA LEU A 50 -0.61 -10.54 8.69
C LEU A 50 -1.16 -10.57 10.12
N LEU A 51 -0.39 -10.13 11.11
CA LEU A 51 -0.84 -9.99 12.48
C LEU A 51 -1.53 -8.64 12.71
N GLY A 52 -2.66 -8.69 13.41
CA GLY A 52 -3.46 -7.51 13.77
C GLY A 52 -3.11 -6.98 15.16
N TYR A 53 -2.99 -5.67 15.28
CA TYR A 53 -2.71 -4.95 16.52
C TYR A 53 -3.60 -3.72 16.66
N THR A 54 -3.94 -3.38 17.90
CA THR A 54 -4.49 -2.07 18.26
C THR A 54 -3.43 -1.31 19.04
N PHE A 55 -3.13 -0.09 18.62
CA PHE A 55 -2.09 0.73 19.24
C PHE A 55 -2.59 2.16 19.50
N ASN A 56 -2.84 2.50 20.77
CA ASN A 56 -3.37 3.81 21.18
C ASN A 56 -2.28 4.74 21.72
N GLY A 57 -1.11 4.77 21.08
CA GLY A 57 -0.01 5.66 21.45
C GLY A 57 -0.17 7.04 20.85
N ALA A 58 0.03 8.11 21.64
CA ALA A 58 0.06 9.48 21.14
C ALA A 58 1.51 9.93 20.94
N GLY A 59 1.86 10.37 19.73
CA GLY A 59 3.23 10.74 19.35
C GLY A 59 3.54 10.46 17.89
N GLU A 60 4.83 10.36 17.57
CA GLU A 60 5.30 10.02 16.23
C GLU A 60 5.99 8.66 16.23
N PHE A 61 5.61 7.81 15.28
CA PHE A 61 6.02 6.40 15.24
C PHE A 61 6.45 6.00 13.83
N TRP A 62 7.50 5.18 13.76
CA TRP A 62 7.89 4.52 12.53
C TRP A 62 6.91 3.38 12.22
N MET A 63 6.18 3.50 11.12
CA MET A 63 5.28 2.45 10.62
C MET A 63 6.02 1.49 9.71
N LEU A 64 6.99 2.00 8.94
CA LEU A 64 7.92 1.22 8.14
C LEU A 64 9.29 1.90 8.17
N ARG A 65 10.31 1.12 8.52
CA ARG A 65 11.71 1.53 8.41
C ARG A 65 12.54 0.27 8.18
N ASN A 66 13.18 0.18 7.02
CA ASN A 66 14.12 -0.90 6.72
C ASN A 66 15.56 -0.36 6.70
N SER A 67 16.52 -1.29 6.81
CA SER A 67 17.96 -1.00 6.73
C SER A 67 18.56 -1.49 5.41
N SER A 68 17.76 -1.51 4.33
CA SER A 68 18.22 -1.96 3.02
C SER A 68 19.07 -0.90 2.32
N VAL A 69 19.70 -1.29 1.21
CA VAL A 69 20.45 -0.37 0.32
C VAL A 69 19.55 0.74 -0.25
N GLN A 70 18.26 0.47 -0.42
CA GLN A 70 17.25 1.42 -0.87
C GLN A 70 16.16 1.54 0.22
N PRO A 71 16.41 2.36 1.25
CA PRO A 71 15.52 2.43 2.39
C PRO A 71 14.18 3.05 2.00
N VAL A 72 13.11 2.51 2.59
CA VAL A 72 11.77 3.08 2.58
C VAL A 72 11.42 3.43 4.02
N LEU A 73 11.03 4.68 4.20
CA LEU A 73 10.71 5.29 5.49
C LEU A 73 9.26 5.76 5.46
N LEU A 74 8.47 5.31 6.44
CA LEU A 74 7.13 5.78 6.70
C LEU A 74 6.99 6.08 8.19
N GLN A 75 6.72 7.34 8.50
CA GLN A 75 6.40 7.77 9.86
C GLN A 75 4.96 8.28 9.89
N ALA A 76 4.28 8.03 11.00
CA ALA A 76 2.94 8.51 11.25
C ALA A 76 2.87 9.24 12.59
N ARG A 77 2.06 10.30 12.63
CA ARG A 77 1.64 10.95 13.87
C ARG A 77 0.29 10.40 14.29
N MET A 78 0.19 10.08 15.56
CA MET A 78 -1.04 9.70 16.22
C MET A 78 -1.34 10.69 17.35
N GLU A 79 -2.55 11.25 17.39
CA GLU A 79 -2.98 12.18 18.44
C GLU A 79 -4.17 11.61 19.19
N LYS A 80 -4.39 12.05 20.44
CA LYS A 80 -5.56 11.61 21.22
C LYS A 80 -6.85 12.00 20.50
N TYR A 81 -7.76 11.05 20.41
CA TYR A 81 -9.09 11.31 19.91
C TYR A 81 -9.88 12.13 20.94
N SER A 82 -10.50 13.21 20.47
CA SER A 82 -11.38 14.06 21.26
C SER A 82 -12.70 14.20 20.54
N ASP A 83 -13.79 13.92 21.27
CA ASP A 83 -15.16 14.05 20.78
C ASP A 83 -15.87 15.10 21.60
N GLY A 84 -16.31 16.19 20.96
CA GLY A 84 -16.94 17.32 21.66
C GLY A 84 -16.06 17.99 22.73
N GLY A 85 -14.73 17.92 22.58
CA GLY A 85 -13.78 18.46 23.57
C GLY A 85 -13.49 17.52 24.74
N VAL A 86 -14.04 16.31 24.73
CA VAL A 86 -13.77 15.27 25.73
C VAL A 86 -12.78 14.27 25.16
N GLU A 87 -11.58 14.21 25.74
CA GLU A 87 -10.57 13.20 25.39
C GLU A 87 -11.10 11.78 25.63
N LYS A 88 -10.84 10.89 24.67
CA LYS A 88 -11.12 9.46 24.77
C LYS A 88 -9.81 8.69 24.96
N LEU A 89 -9.92 7.47 25.47
CA LEU A 89 -8.81 6.52 25.57
C LEU A 89 -8.51 5.85 24.21
N ALA A 90 -8.42 6.67 23.18
CA ALA A 90 -8.11 6.25 21.81
C ALA A 90 -7.24 7.32 21.15
N THR A 91 -6.49 6.93 20.15
CA THR A 91 -5.76 7.87 19.28
C THR A 91 -6.27 7.77 17.86
N ILE A 92 -5.94 8.73 17.00
CA ILE A 92 -6.20 8.70 15.57
C ILE A 92 -4.95 9.10 14.81
N PHE A 93 -4.79 8.60 13.59
CA PHE A 93 -3.78 9.12 12.68
C PHE A 93 -4.10 10.55 12.27
N THR A 94 -3.13 11.45 12.38
CA THR A 94 -3.30 12.87 12.02
C THR A 94 -2.31 13.38 10.99
N ALA A 95 -1.19 12.67 10.77
CA ALA A 95 -0.25 12.98 9.71
C ALA A 95 0.54 11.74 9.29
N PHE A 96 0.97 11.73 8.03
CA PHE A 96 1.87 10.72 7.48
C PHE A 96 3.00 11.39 6.70
N VAL A 97 4.21 10.84 6.78
CA VAL A 97 5.33 11.23 5.93
C VAL A 97 6.05 10.01 5.39
N MET A 98 6.31 10.00 4.08
CA MET A 98 6.97 8.92 3.37
C MET A 98 8.18 9.42 2.58
N LYS A 99 9.23 8.61 2.54
CA LYS A 99 10.43 8.83 1.73
C LYS A 99 11.06 7.51 1.32
N ASP A 100 11.49 7.40 0.06
CA ASP A 100 12.47 6.41 -0.36
C ASP A 100 13.83 7.08 -0.69
N GLN A 101 14.83 6.26 -1.06
CA GLN A 101 16.18 6.73 -1.36
C GLN A 101 16.24 7.85 -2.42
N SER A 102 15.40 7.77 -3.43
CA SER A 102 15.44 8.61 -4.64
C SER A 102 14.23 9.52 -4.78
N SER A 103 13.19 9.35 -3.95
CA SER A 103 11.98 10.16 -4.02
C SER A 103 12.03 11.43 -3.17
N PRO A 104 11.25 12.45 -3.59
CA PRO A 104 10.87 13.55 -2.71
C PRO A 104 10.18 13.03 -1.45
N THR A 105 10.29 13.80 -0.37
CA THR A 105 9.49 13.53 0.83
C THR A 105 8.05 13.95 0.58
N ILE A 106 7.11 13.02 0.78
CA ILE A 106 5.67 13.27 0.66
C ILE A 106 5.09 13.30 2.08
N GLN A 107 4.28 14.31 2.39
CA GLN A 107 3.57 14.45 3.66
C GLN A 107 2.09 14.69 3.39
N VAL A 108 1.22 14.07 4.20
CA VAL A 108 -0.23 14.24 4.19
C VAL A 108 -0.73 14.47 5.61
#